data_AF-A0A662PZI0-F1
#
_entry.id   AF-A0A662PZI0-F1
#
_cell.length_a   1.000
_cell.length_b   1.000
_cell.length_c   1.000
_cell.angle_alpha   90.00
_cell.angle_beta   90.00
_cell.angle_gamma   90.00
#
_symmetry.space_group_name_H-M   'P 1'
#
loop_
_entity.id
_entity.type
_entity.pdbx_description
1 polymer ?
#
loop_
_entity_poly.entity_id
_entity_poly.type
_entity_poly.pdbx_seq_one_letter_code
_entity_poly.pdbx_strand_id
1 'polypeptide(L)'
;MLRRKTILITASVAILLLASLSIIFVMNPRASGEEKYATLSDQENWDLLPSPFEGITQFGIRNVSEHEVILEATMPSVPEELMVYRIIKPDVDENFARRIADDFGFAGELVPTKSGEPRMAYVFTNDTHILEIELDGSIRLYRKNLPESGELPTEEECITIAENWLRSHGIYSADMKLAGVGVSLIRGDKPAAVGVSFLRSIDGIPIRNAIAYVSVTYGGLIQEVMLTIYDAKPYAAFKLKTPDTALKILKAYLDSGGITPEGQPRECIANHILFKRLIVRNITLEYFLGKEYVQPV
;
A
#
# COMPACT_ATOMS: atom_id res chain seq x y z
N MET A 1 37.72 -18.79 -38.07
CA MET A 1 37.95 -17.71 -37.08
C MET A 1 36.68 -16.91 -36.94
N LEU A 2 35.96 -17.10 -35.83
CA LEU A 2 34.58 -16.68 -35.62
C LEU A 2 34.54 -15.23 -35.08
N ARG A 3 33.80 -14.35 -35.77
CA ARG A 3 33.54 -12.95 -35.39
C ARG A 3 32.76 -12.88 -34.06
N ARG A 4 33.33 -12.23 -33.05
CA ARG A 4 32.59 -11.79 -31.85
C ARG A 4 31.72 -10.58 -32.22
N LYS A 5 30.40 -10.78 -32.29
CA LYS A 5 29.42 -9.70 -32.27
C LYS A 5 29.11 -9.38 -30.81
N THR A 6 29.51 -8.19 -30.36
CA THR A 6 29.06 -7.62 -29.09
C THR A 6 27.60 -7.22 -29.26
N ILE A 7 26.68 -7.97 -28.66
CA ILE A 7 25.26 -7.61 -28.59
C ILE A 7 25.13 -6.61 -27.45
N LEU A 8 24.88 -5.35 -27.81
CA LEU A 8 24.50 -4.29 -26.88
C LEU A 8 23.03 -4.53 -26.51
N ILE A 9 22.77 -5.12 -25.34
CA ILE A 9 21.41 -5.26 -24.81
C ILE A 9 21.05 -3.92 -24.17
N THR A 10 20.31 -3.09 -24.89
CA THR A 10 19.56 -1.96 -24.32
C THR A 10 18.40 -2.52 -23.51
N ALA A 11 18.63 -2.79 -22.24
CA ALA A 11 17.58 -3.12 -21.28
C ALA A 11 16.88 -1.83 -20.86
N SER A 12 15.76 -1.51 -21.51
CA SER A 12 14.76 -0.59 -20.96
C SER A 12 14.09 -1.31 -19.79
N VAL A 13 14.66 -1.14 -18.59
CA VAL A 13 14.13 -1.74 -17.36
C VAL A 13 12.89 -0.97 -16.95
N ALA A 14 11.72 -1.46 -17.37
CA ALA A 14 10.47 -1.22 -16.68
C ALA A 14 10.49 -2.06 -15.40
N ILE A 15 10.89 -1.47 -14.27
CA ILE A 15 10.74 -2.10 -12.95
C ILE A 15 9.27 -1.95 -12.56
N LEU A 16 8.45 -2.85 -13.06
CA LEU A 16 7.13 -3.16 -12.53
C LEU A 16 7.21 -4.60 -12.04
N LEU A 17 7.88 -4.76 -10.91
CA LEU A 17 7.78 -5.97 -10.09
C LEU A 17 6.93 -5.60 -8.88
N LEU A 18 5.62 -5.70 -9.08
CA LEU A 18 4.64 -6.02 -8.04
C LEU A 18 5.00 -7.41 -7.46
N ALA A 19 6.10 -7.48 -6.73
CA ALA A 19 6.41 -8.64 -5.91
C ALA A 19 5.58 -8.51 -4.64
N SER A 20 4.43 -9.21 -4.63
CA SER A 20 3.71 -9.66 -3.43
C SER A 20 3.76 -8.67 -2.25
N LEU A 21 2.76 -7.79 -2.15
CA LEU A 21 2.39 -7.18 -0.87
C LEU A 21 1.77 -8.26 0.02
N SER A 22 2.59 -9.24 0.41
CA SER A 22 2.44 -9.90 1.70
C SER A 22 2.89 -8.88 2.73
N ILE A 23 2.03 -7.90 3.05
CA ILE A 23 2.15 -7.24 4.36
C ILE A 23 1.75 -8.31 5.36
N ILE A 24 2.71 -9.14 5.76
CA ILE A 24 2.58 -9.86 7.01
C ILE A 24 2.78 -8.79 8.07
N PHE A 25 1.69 -8.24 8.61
CA PHE A 25 1.71 -7.64 9.94
C PHE A 25 2.03 -8.77 10.93
N VAL A 26 3.32 -9.07 11.11
CA VAL A 26 3.74 -9.78 12.32
C VAL A 26 3.64 -8.74 13.43
N MET A 27 2.45 -8.64 14.04
CA MET A 27 2.37 -8.05 15.37
C MET A 27 3.29 -8.87 16.26
N ASN A 28 4.38 -8.25 16.69
CA ASN A 28 5.31 -8.83 17.64
C ASN A 28 4.51 -9.12 18.93
N PRO A 29 4.34 -10.37 19.39
CA PRO A 29 3.72 -10.62 20.68
C PRO A 29 4.75 -10.26 21.75
N ARG A 30 4.87 -8.98 22.07
CA ARG A 30 5.70 -8.54 23.19
C ARG A 30 4.82 -8.37 24.42
N ALA A 31 5.09 -9.29 25.35
CA ALA A 31 4.75 -9.36 26.77
C ALA A 31 3.97 -8.19 27.38
N SER A 32 2.91 -8.58 28.11
CA SER A 32 2.17 -7.80 29.09
C SER A 32 3.04 -6.79 29.85
N GLY A 33 2.98 -5.52 29.43
CA GLY A 33 3.24 -4.37 30.27
C GLY A 33 1.97 -3.53 30.24
N GLU A 34 1.45 -3.16 31.41
CA GLU A 34 0.28 -2.29 31.53
C GLU A 34 0.50 -0.99 30.73
N GLU A 35 -0.11 -0.88 29.56
CA GLU A 35 -0.29 0.41 28.90
C GLU A 35 -1.35 1.18 29.69
N LYS A 36 -0.88 2.08 30.56
CA LYS A 36 -1.72 3.15 31.10
C LYS A 36 -2.30 3.92 29.92
N TYR A 37 -3.61 3.82 29.75
CA TYR A 37 -4.39 4.75 28.95
C TYR A 37 -4.04 6.18 29.41
N ALA A 38 -3.27 6.89 28.59
CA ALA A 38 -3.03 8.31 28.77
C ALA A 38 -4.37 9.01 28.59
N THR A 39 -4.87 9.57 29.68
CA THR A 39 -6.06 10.41 29.70
C THR A 39 -5.83 11.63 28.82
N LEU A 40 -6.78 11.88 27.93
CA LEU A 40 -6.94 13.06 27.08
C LEU A 40 -6.83 14.36 27.89
N SER A 41 -5.63 14.93 28.00
CA SER A 41 -5.42 16.36 28.27
C SER A 41 -3.95 16.73 28.11
N ASP A 42 -3.44 16.77 26.89
CA ASP A 42 -2.21 17.52 26.59
C ASP A 42 -2.44 18.26 25.27
N GLN A 43 -2.24 19.57 25.32
CA GLN A 43 -2.29 20.52 24.21
C GLN A 43 -1.73 19.90 22.92
N GLU A 44 -2.59 19.73 21.90
CA GLU A 44 -2.18 19.43 20.53
C GLU A 44 -1.25 20.57 20.09
N ASN A 45 0.06 20.32 20.14
CA ASN A 45 1.06 21.22 19.60
C ASN A 45 0.98 21.08 18.08
N TRP A 46 0.25 22.01 17.45
CA TRP A 46 -0.10 22.04 16.03
C TRP A 46 1.11 21.96 15.06
N ASP A 47 2.33 22.14 15.58
CA ASP A 47 3.57 22.20 14.81
C ASP A 47 4.23 20.83 14.53
N LEU A 48 3.72 19.71 15.06
CA LEU A 48 4.34 18.39 14.85
C LEU A 48 3.29 17.31 14.56
N LEU A 49 2.77 17.30 13.33
CA LEU A 49 2.11 16.10 12.83
C LEU A 49 3.07 14.91 12.96
N PRO A 50 2.60 13.73 13.42
CA PRO A 50 3.42 12.53 13.40
C PRO A 50 3.81 12.21 11.96
N SER A 51 4.99 11.61 11.79
CA SER A 51 5.47 11.31 10.44
C SER A 51 4.48 10.37 9.74
N PRO A 52 4.22 10.55 8.43
CA PRO A 52 3.28 9.69 7.70
C PRO A 52 3.75 8.24 7.62
N PHE A 53 5.05 7.99 7.90
CA PHE A 53 5.67 6.67 7.90
C PHE A 53 5.79 6.04 9.29
N GLU A 54 5.16 6.62 10.31
CA GLU A 54 5.14 6.07 11.66
C GLU A 54 4.39 4.72 11.69
N GLY A 55 4.91 3.75 12.45
CA GLY A 55 4.34 2.41 12.55
C GLY A 55 4.57 1.51 11.33
N ILE A 56 5.17 2.02 10.25
CA ILE A 56 5.53 1.19 9.09
C ILE A 56 6.76 0.35 9.44
N THR A 57 6.62 -0.97 9.43
CA THR A 57 7.76 -1.88 9.52
C THR A 57 8.59 -1.76 8.25
N GLN A 58 9.82 -1.28 8.37
CA GLN A 58 10.75 -1.26 7.25
C GLN A 58 11.58 -2.53 7.24
N PHE A 59 11.60 -3.18 6.08
CA PHE A 59 12.65 -4.13 5.75
C PHE A 59 13.74 -3.36 4.99
N GLY A 60 14.57 -2.66 5.77
CA GLY A 60 15.44 -1.60 5.29
C GLY A 60 16.73 -2.04 4.59
N ILE A 61 17.41 -1.03 4.08
CA ILE A 61 18.81 -1.05 3.66
C ILE A 61 19.68 -1.33 4.90
N ARG A 62 20.63 -2.26 4.82
CA ARG A 62 21.67 -2.45 5.85
C ARG A 62 23.03 -2.35 5.20
N ASN A 63 23.94 -1.59 5.80
CA ASN A 63 25.35 -1.54 5.41
C ASN A 63 25.61 -1.12 3.94
N VAL A 64 24.92 -0.09 3.43
CA VAL A 64 25.32 0.52 2.16
C VAL A 64 26.59 1.35 2.39
N SER A 65 27.73 0.68 2.26
CA SER A 65 29.03 1.34 2.21
C SER A 65 29.20 1.97 0.83
N GLU A 66 29.40 3.29 0.80
CA GLU A 66 29.63 4.11 -0.40
C GLU A 66 28.50 4.03 -1.43
N HIS A 67 27.68 5.08 -1.49
CA HIS A 67 26.63 5.20 -2.49
C HIS A 67 26.68 6.57 -3.18
N GLU A 68 26.28 6.58 -4.43
CA GLU A 68 26.10 7.80 -5.23
C GLU A 68 24.61 8.01 -5.51
N VAL A 69 24.12 9.21 -5.25
CA VAL A 69 22.76 9.62 -5.65
C VAL A 69 22.86 10.50 -6.89
N ILE A 70 22.43 9.96 -8.02
CA ILE A 70 22.42 10.64 -9.32
C ILE A 70 21.00 11.16 -9.57
N LEU A 71 20.86 12.46 -9.76
CA LEU A 71 19.59 13.08 -10.11
C LEU A 71 19.48 13.21 -11.64
N GLU A 72 18.62 12.41 -12.26
CA GLU A 72 18.24 12.52 -13.68
C GLU A 72 16.86 13.17 -13.85
N ALA A 73 16.12 13.35 -12.76
CA ALA A 73 14.80 13.98 -12.76
C ALA A 73 14.89 15.51 -12.72
N THR A 74 13.91 16.17 -13.32
CA THR A 74 13.64 17.58 -13.08
C THR A 74 12.93 17.75 -11.74
N MET A 75 13.32 18.74 -10.94
CA MET A 75 12.62 19.07 -9.70
C MET A 75 11.22 19.62 -10.03
N PRO A 76 10.13 19.02 -9.50
CA PRO A 76 8.79 19.53 -9.74
C PRO A 76 8.57 20.86 -9.01
N SER A 77 7.71 21.72 -9.56
CA SER A 77 7.13 22.80 -8.77
C SER A 77 6.04 22.22 -7.87
N VAL A 78 6.05 22.55 -6.59
CA VAL A 78 5.05 22.13 -5.60
C VAL A 78 4.45 23.37 -4.94
N PRO A 79 3.17 23.33 -4.52
CA PRO A 79 2.58 24.42 -3.75
C PRO A 79 3.33 24.61 -2.42
N GLU A 80 3.17 25.78 -1.79
CA GLU A 80 3.79 26.01 -0.47
C GLU A 80 3.12 25.18 0.63
N GLU A 81 1.81 25.01 0.54
CA GLU A 81 1.01 24.29 1.52
C GLU A 81 -0.05 23.41 0.85
N LEU A 82 -0.43 22.34 1.55
CA LEU A 82 -1.55 21.48 1.21
C LEU A 82 -2.36 21.11 2.44
N MET A 83 -3.62 20.72 2.24
CA MET A 83 -4.48 20.24 3.32
C MET A 83 -4.07 18.83 3.75
N VAL A 84 -3.83 18.64 5.04
CA VAL A 84 -3.81 17.32 5.67
C VAL A 84 -5.22 16.93 6.04
N TYR A 85 -5.54 15.66 5.88
CA TYR A 85 -6.83 15.11 6.25
C TYR A 85 -6.68 14.12 7.40
N ARG A 86 -7.58 14.18 8.37
CA ARG A 86 -7.65 13.22 9.47
C ARG A 86 -8.53 12.05 9.06
N ILE A 87 -8.01 10.84 9.20
CA ILE A 87 -8.73 9.60 8.92
C ILE A 87 -9.83 9.42 9.96
N ILE A 88 -11.03 9.08 9.49
CA ILE A 88 -12.16 8.67 10.31
C ILE A 88 -12.11 7.15 10.35
N LYS A 89 -11.56 6.60 11.44
CA LYS A 89 -11.48 5.15 11.60
C LYS A 89 -12.89 4.58 11.81
N PRO A 90 -13.26 3.51 11.09
CA PRO A 90 -14.50 2.81 11.40
C PRO A 90 -14.39 2.16 12.77
N ASP A 91 -15.49 2.12 13.50
CA ASP A 91 -15.65 1.23 14.64
C ASP A 91 -16.01 -0.15 14.10
N VAL A 92 -14.99 -1.00 13.94
CA VAL A 92 -15.15 -2.34 13.36
C VAL A 92 -15.65 -3.29 14.43
N ASP A 93 -16.97 -3.38 14.54
CA ASP A 93 -17.68 -4.40 15.30
C ASP A 93 -18.26 -5.50 14.39
N GLU A 94 -18.95 -6.48 14.98
CA GLU A 94 -19.58 -7.55 14.21
C GLU A 94 -20.66 -7.03 13.26
N ASN A 95 -21.41 -6.00 13.67
CA ASN A 95 -22.48 -5.43 12.86
C ASN A 95 -21.91 -4.72 11.62
N PHE A 96 -20.83 -3.98 11.80
CA PHE A 96 -20.05 -3.39 10.71
C PHE A 96 -19.58 -4.48 9.75
N ALA A 97 -18.96 -5.53 10.29
CA ALA A 97 -18.43 -6.60 9.47
C ALA A 97 -19.52 -7.35 8.68
N ARG A 98 -20.71 -7.56 9.27
CA ARG A 98 -21.87 -8.14 8.58
C ARG A 98 -22.41 -7.25 7.49
N ARG A 99 -22.51 -5.93 7.72
CA ARG A 99 -22.93 -4.98 6.66
C ARG A 99 -22.00 -5.04 5.46
N ILE A 100 -20.68 -5.05 5.69
CA ILE A 100 -19.70 -5.20 4.60
C ILE A 100 -19.87 -6.53 3.86
N ALA A 101 -20.10 -7.64 4.58
CA ALA A 101 -20.38 -8.92 3.93
C ALA A 101 -21.66 -8.87 3.08
N ASP A 102 -22.73 -8.24 3.58
CA ASP A 102 -23.99 -8.06 2.85
C ASP A 102 -23.82 -7.17 1.60
N ASP A 103 -23.08 -6.06 1.71
CA ASP A 103 -22.76 -5.16 0.60
C ASP A 103 -21.96 -5.87 -0.50
N PHE A 104 -21.18 -6.88 -0.13
CA PHE A 104 -20.41 -7.73 -1.04
C PHE A 104 -21.23 -8.91 -1.59
N GLY A 105 -22.49 -9.05 -1.16
CA GLY A 105 -23.31 -10.22 -1.45
C GLY A 105 -22.70 -11.52 -0.93
N PHE A 106 -21.87 -11.44 0.11
CA PHE A 106 -21.09 -12.56 0.63
C PHE A 106 -21.91 -13.37 1.64
N ALA A 107 -22.59 -14.41 1.14
CA ALA A 107 -23.27 -15.38 1.98
C ALA A 107 -22.27 -16.38 2.58
N GLY A 108 -21.62 -16.00 3.69
CA GLY A 108 -20.71 -16.86 4.43
C GLY A 108 -20.92 -16.81 5.94
N GLU A 109 -20.39 -17.81 6.63
CA GLU A 109 -20.49 -17.92 8.08
C GLU A 109 -19.33 -17.17 8.74
N LEU A 110 -19.63 -16.46 9.83
CA LEU A 110 -18.61 -15.80 10.65
C LEU A 110 -17.80 -16.85 11.41
N VAL A 111 -16.49 -16.85 11.21
CA VAL A 111 -15.55 -17.69 11.96
C VAL A 111 -15.44 -17.16 13.40
N PRO A 112 -15.66 -18.01 14.42
CA PRO A 112 -15.55 -17.59 15.80
C PRO A 112 -14.09 -17.31 16.18
N THR A 113 -13.86 -16.26 16.97
CA THR A 113 -12.56 -16.05 17.61
C THR A 113 -12.36 -17.14 18.66
N LYS A 114 -11.14 -17.70 18.72
CA LYS A 114 -10.79 -18.66 19.77
C LYS A 114 -10.89 -17.97 21.13
N SER A 115 -11.43 -18.70 22.12
CA SER A 115 -11.57 -18.18 23.47
C SER A 115 -10.22 -17.74 24.03
N GLY A 116 -10.13 -16.48 24.48
CA GLY A 116 -8.92 -15.90 25.07
C GLY A 116 -7.94 -15.26 24.09
N GLU A 117 -8.19 -15.32 22.79
CA GLU A 117 -7.37 -14.61 21.79
C GLU A 117 -8.01 -13.26 21.42
N PRO A 118 -7.22 -12.17 21.28
CA PRO A 118 -7.74 -10.92 20.76
C PRO A 118 -8.22 -11.12 19.33
N ARG A 119 -9.41 -10.61 19.01
CA ARG A 119 -9.90 -10.61 17.63
C ARG A 119 -9.03 -9.65 16.81
N MET A 120 -8.41 -10.14 15.76
CA MET A 120 -7.62 -9.31 14.83
C MET A 120 -8.40 -8.91 13.57
N ALA A 121 -9.41 -9.70 13.22
CA ALA A 121 -10.28 -9.47 12.08
C ALA A 121 -11.63 -10.19 12.27
N TYR A 122 -12.62 -9.76 11.50
CA TYR A 122 -13.84 -10.52 11.26
C TYR A 122 -13.67 -11.31 9.97
N VAL A 123 -13.73 -12.64 10.08
CA VAL A 123 -13.49 -13.55 8.96
C VAL A 123 -14.79 -14.28 8.64
N PHE A 124 -15.33 -14.06 7.46
CA PHE A 124 -16.46 -14.81 6.92
C PHE A 124 -15.95 -15.84 5.91
N THR A 125 -16.59 -17.00 5.89
CA THR A 125 -16.17 -18.08 5.00
C THR A 125 -17.36 -18.82 4.39
N ASN A 126 -17.24 -19.19 3.12
CA ASN A 126 -18.16 -20.09 2.43
C ASN A 126 -17.37 -21.15 1.65
N ASP A 127 -18.02 -21.98 0.83
CA ASP A 127 -17.35 -23.08 0.13
C ASP A 127 -16.21 -22.64 -0.79
N THR A 128 -16.26 -21.40 -1.30
CA THR A 128 -15.39 -20.95 -2.39
C THR A 128 -14.45 -19.82 -2.00
N HIS A 129 -14.81 -18.99 -1.02
CA HIS A 129 -14.11 -17.76 -0.70
C HIS A 129 -13.99 -17.52 0.82
N ILE A 130 -13.08 -16.62 1.15
CA ILE A 130 -12.88 -16.05 2.48
C ILE A 130 -12.95 -14.53 2.34
N LEU A 131 -13.71 -13.89 3.22
CA LEU A 131 -13.77 -12.45 3.38
C LEU A 131 -13.22 -12.09 4.75
N GLU A 132 -12.14 -11.32 4.79
CA GLU A 132 -11.50 -10.81 6.00
C GLU A 132 -11.71 -9.29 6.07
N ILE A 133 -12.10 -8.82 7.25
CA ILE A 133 -12.29 -7.40 7.56
C ILE A 133 -11.45 -7.10 8.80
N GLU A 134 -10.35 -6.39 8.61
CA GLU A 134 -9.44 -6.02 9.70
C GLU A 134 -10.04 -4.90 10.56
N LEU A 135 -9.53 -4.75 11.78
CA LEU A 135 -10.04 -3.73 12.71
C LEU A 135 -9.77 -2.28 12.27
N ASP A 136 -8.87 -2.08 11.29
CA ASP A 136 -8.64 -0.76 10.69
C ASP A 136 -9.61 -0.46 9.54
N GLY A 137 -10.49 -1.41 9.19
CA GLY A 137 -11.46 -1.29 8.10
C GLY A 137 -10.94 -1.79 6.75
N SER A 138 -9.69 -2.25 6.66
CA SER A 138 -9.20 -2.90 5.44
C SER A 138 -9.91 -4.23 5.18
N ILE A 139 -10.11 -4.53 3.90
CA ILE A 139 -10.88 -5.69 3.45
C ILE A 139 -10.03 -6.54 2.52
N ARG A 140 -10.12 -7.85 2.71
CA ARG A 140 -9.56 -8.85 1.82
C ARG A 140 -10.60 -9.90 1.48
N LEU A 141 -10.90 -10.06 0.19
CA LEU A 141 -11.76 -11.13 -0.32
C LEU A 141 -10.92 -12.02 -1.22
N TYR A 142 -10.86 -13.33 -0.99
CA TYR A 142 -10.06 -14.22 -1.84
C TYR A 142 -10.64 -15.63 -1.94
N ARG A 143 -10.32 -16.30 -3.05
CA ARG A 143 -10.70 -17.71 -3.26
C ARG A 143 -9.89 -18.65 -2.37
N LYS A 144 -10.57 -19.66 -1.82
CA LYS A 144 -9.92 -20.78 -1.12
C LYS A 144 -9.09 -21.64 -2.07
N ASN A 145 -9.66 -21.93 -3.24
CA ASN A 145 -9.07 -22.78 -4.27
C ASN A 145 -9.05 -22.03 -5.60
N LEU A 146 -7.91 -22.09 -6.26
CA LEU A 146 -7.76 -21.56 -7.62
C LEU A 146 -8.03 -22.66 -8.63
N PRO A 147 -8.61 -22.34 -9.80
CA PRO A 147 -8.69 -23.29 -10.89
C PRO A 147 -7.31 -23.90 -11.18
N GLU A 148 -7.26 -25.20 -11.48
CA GLU A 148 -5.98 -25.90 -11.69
C GLU A 148 -5.24 -25.36 -12.92
N SER A 149 -5.99 -25.03 -13.97
CA SER A 149 -5.49 -24.47 -15.22
C SER A 149 -6.58 -23.68 -15.95
N GLY A 150 -6.16 -22.90 -16.95
CA GLY A 150 -7.03 -22.22 -17.89
C GLY A 150 -6.28 -21.10 -18.61
N GLU A 151 -7.00 -20.33 -19.41
CA GLU A 151 -6.46 -19.15 -20.09
C GLU A 151 -6.62 -17.93 -19.18
N LEU A 152 -5.54 -17.15 -19.06
CA LEU A 152 -5.61 -15.84 -18.43
C LEU A 152 -6.18 -14.83 -19.43
N PRO A 153 -7.10 -13.94 -19.00
CA PRO A 153 -7.50 -12.81 -19.81
C PRO A 153 -6.30 -11.91 -20.15
N THR A 154 -6.42 -11.08 -21.17
CA THR A 154 -5.42 -10.04 -21.47
C THR A 154 -5.36 -8.99 -20.37
N GLU A 155 -4.35 -8.12 -20.39
CA GLU A 155 -4.26 -7.01 -19.43
C GLU A 155 -5.48 -6.08 -19.54
N GLU A 156 -5.95 -5.76 -20.74
CA GLU A 156 -7.14 -4.91 -20.96
C GLU A 156 -8.43 -5.58 -20.46
N GLU A 157 -8.56 -6.89 -20.65
CA GLU A 157 -9.69 -7.66 -20.11
C GLU A 157 -9.64 -7.68 -18.57
N CYS A 158 -8.45 -7.86 -17.98
CA CYS A 158 -8.28 -7.81 -16.53
C CYS A 158 -8.65 -6.43 -15.96
N ILE A 159 -8.24 -5.33 -16.62
CA ILE A 159 -8.63 -3.97 -16.23
C ILE A 159 -10.16 -3.87 -16.27
N THR A 160 -10.78 -4.28 -17.37
CA THR A 160 -12.24 -4.21 -17.54
C THR A 160 -12.99 -5.00 -16.47
N ILE A 161 -12.54 -6.22 -16.17
CA ILE A 161 -13.12 -7.07 -15.12
C ILE A 161 -12.97 -6.41 -13.74
N ALA A 162 -11.78 -5.89 -13.43
CA ALA A 162 -11.51 -5.24 -12.16
C ALA A 162 -12.36 -3.97 -11.96
N GLU A 163 -12.43 -3.11 -12.97
CA GLU A 163 -13.26 -1.90 -12.93
C GLU A 163 -14.74 -2.24 -12.77
N ASN A 164 -15.25 -3.21 -13.55
CA ASN A 164 -16.64 -3.63 -13.46
C ASN A 164 -16.98 -4.18 -12.08
N TRP A 165 -16.08 -4.97 -11.49
CA TRP A 165 -16.25 -5.49 -10.14
C TRP A 165 -16.29 -4.35 -9.11
N LEU A 166 -15.36 -3.39 -9.17
CA LEU A 166 -15.36 -2.26 -8.24
C LEU A 166 -16.61 -1.37 -8.41
N ARG A 167 -17.09 -1.18 -9.65
CA ARG A 167 -18.33 -0.43 -9.94
C ARG A 167 -19.57 -1.14 -9.43
N SER A 168 -19.67 -2.47 -9.61
CA SER A 168 -20.85 -3.22 -9.17
C SER A 168 -21.04 -3.22 -7.65
N HIS A 169 -19.97 -2.97 -6.91
CA HIS A 169 -19.98 -2.88 -5.43
C HIS A 169 -19.92 -1.42 -4.92
N GLY A 170 -20.09 -0.42 -5.80
CA GLY A 170 -20.11 0.99 -5.41
C GLY A 170 -18.77 1.54 -4.90
N ILE A 171 -17.67 0.81 -5.10
CA ILE A 171 -16.32 1.19 -4.62
C ILE A 171 -15.63 2.13 -5.61
N TYR A 172 -15.84 1.89 -6.92
CA TYR A 172 -15.20 2.68 -7.97
C TYR A 172 -15.78 4.09 -8.02
N SER A 173 -14.92 5.08 -7.79
CA SER A 173 -15.25 6.50 -7.80
C SER A 173 -14.48 7.26 -8.88
N ALA A 174 -14.94 8.44 -9.28
CA ALA A 174 -14.36 9.19 -10.41
C ALA A 174 -12.93 9.69 -10.14
N ASP A 175 -12.52 9.75 -8.88
CA ASP A 175 -11.19 10.12 -8.40
C ASP A 175 -10.20 8.95 -8.37
N MET A 176 -10.64 7.72 -8.66
CA MET A 176 -9.76 6.55 -8.81
C MET A 176 -9.13 6.51 -10.21
N LYS A 177 -7.84 6.20 -10.26
CA LYS A 177 -7.08 6.01 -11.50
C LYS A 177 -6.32 4.70 -11.50
N LEU A 178 -6.19 4.07 -12.67
CA LEU A 178 -5.34 2.91 -12.87
C LEU A 178 -3.89 3.25 -12.47
N ALA A 179 -3.34 2.48 -11.54
CA ALA A 179 -1.99 2.67 -11.01
C ALA A 179 -1.00 1.63 -11.54
N GLY A 180 -1.48 0.44 -11.88
CA GLY A 180 -0.63 -0.59 -12.45
C GLY A 180 -1.35 -1.91 -12.71
N VAL A 181 -0.78 -2.66 -13.65
CA VAL A 181 -1.17 -4.02 -13.99
C VAL A 181 0.08 -4.88 -13.97
N GLY A 182 -0.02 -6.12 -13.49
CA GLY A 182 1.11 -7.04 -13.50
C GLY A 182 0.74 -8.44 -13.02
N VAL A 183 1.68 -9.38 -13.17
CA VAL A 183 1.50 -10.74 -12.65
C VAL A 183 1.40 -10.68 -11.13
N SER A 184 0.29 -11.15 -10.59
CA SER A 184 0.02 -11.17 -9.14
C SER A 184 0.36 -12.50 -8.49
N LEU A 185 0.25 -13.58 -9.27
CA LEU A 185 0.48 -14.94 -8.81
C LEU A 185 1.18 -15.75 -9.89
N ILE A 186 2.18 -16.52 -9.48
CA ILE A 186 2.89 -17.48 -10.33
C ILE A 186 2.64 -18.89 -9.78
N ARG A 187 2.32 -19.85 -10.66
CA ARG A 187 2.22 -21.27 -10.34
C ARG A 187 3.20 -22.06 -11.20
N GLY A 188 4.19 -22.68 -10.57
CA GLY A 188 5.34 -23.23 -11.29
C GLY A 188 6.10 -22.09 -11.98
N ASP A 189 6.28 -22.18 -13.29
CA ASP A 189 6.97 -21.16 -14.09
C ASP A 189 6.00 -20.29 -14.93
N LYS A 190 4.70 -20.35 -14.63
CA LYS A 190 3.67 -19.64 -15.41
C LYS A 190 2.87 -18.66 -14.55
N PRO A 191 2.50 -17.50 -15.10
CA PRO A 191 1.50 -16.64 -14.49
C PRO A 191 0.19 -17.42 -14.27
N ALA A 192 -0.41 -17.22 -13.10
CA ALA A 192 -1.67 -17.83 -12.69
C ALA A 192 -2.74 -16.80 -12.31
N ALA A 193 -2.36 -15.54 -12.11
CA ALA A 193 -3.27 -14.43 -12.01
C ALA A 193 -2.57 -13.11 -12.40
N VAL A 194 -3.37 -12.14 -12.83
CA VAL A 194 -2.97 -10.77 -13.12
C VAL A 194 -3.63 -9.87 -12.09
N GLY A 195 -2.87 -8.98 -11.46
CA GLY A 195 -3.34 -7.98 -10.53
C GLY A 195 -3.52 -6.63 -11.22
N VAL A 196 -4.61 -5.96 -10.90
CA VAL A 196 -4.93 -4.60 -11.34
C VAL A 196 -5.09 -3.73 -10.11
N SER A 197 -4.36 -2.62 -10.06
CA SER A 197 -4.39 -1.68 -8.93
C SER A 197 -4.90 -0.32 -9.36
N PHE A 198 -5.72 0.27 -8.50
CA PHE A 198 -6.23 1.63 -8.62
C PHE A 198 -5.86 2.43 -7.38
N LEU A 199 -5.57 3.71 -7.58
CA LEU A 199 -5.31 4.66 -6.50
C LEU A 199 -6.33 5.79 -6.57
N ARG A 200 -6.84 6.18 -5.40
CA ARG A 200 -7.63 7.41 -5.24
C ARG A 200 -6.74 8.64 -5.35
N SER A 201 -7.37 9.79 -5.58
CA SER A 201 -6.68 11.08 -5.62
C SER A 201 -7.48 12.18 -4.94
N ILE A 202 -6.78 13.13 -4.33
CA ILE A 202 -7.35 14.40 -3.83
C ILE A 202 -6.86 15.51 -4.75
N ASP A 203 -7.78 16.22 -5.38
CA ASP A 203 -7.47 17.30 -6.34
C ASP A 203 -6.46 16.88 -7.43
N GLY A 204 -6.56 15.62 -7.86
CA GLY A 204 -5.68 15.02 -8.87
C GLY A 204 -4.33 14.52 -8.36
N ILE A 205 -4.00 14.71 -7.08
CA ILE A 205 -2.79 14.19 -6.42
C ILE A 205 -3.08 12.77 -5.90
N PRO A 206 -2.33 11.75 -6.34
CA PRO A 206 -2.60 10.35 -5.96
C PRO A 206 -2.32 10.10 -4.48
N ILE A 207 -3.06 9.17 -3.88
CA ILE A 207 -2.92 8.77 -2.48
C ILE A 207 -2.25 7.39 -2.43
N ARG A 208 -0.98 7.35 -2.03
CA ARG A 208 -0.25 6.12 -1.76
C ARG A 208 -0.84 5.37 -0.58
N ASN A 209 -0.73 4.05 -0.64
CA ASN A 209 -1.22 3.11 0.39
C ASN A 209 -2.76 3.03 0.53
N ALA A 210 -3.52 3.86 -0.21
CA ALA A 210 -4.97 3.77 -0.37
C ALA A 210 -5.32 2.89 -1.58
N ILE A 211 -5.07 1.59 -1.48
CA ILE A 211 -5.11 0.68 -2.63
C ILE A 211 -6.51 0.09 -2.79
N ALA A 212 -7.04 0.16 -4.01
CA ALA A 212 -8.08 -0.74 -4.50
C ALA A 212 -7.43 -1.70 -5.49
N TYR A 213 -7.28 -2.96 -5.09
CA TYR A 213 -6.59 -3.98 -5.87
C TYR A 213 -7.53 -5.14 -6.14
N VAL A 214 -7.54 -5.59 -7.38
CA VAL A 214 -8.32 -6.74 -7.84
C VAL A 214 -7.39 -7.62 -8.66
N SER A 215 -7.32 -8.89 -8.31
CA SER A 215 -6.62 -9.89 -9.11
C SER A 215 -7.60 -10.81 -9.83
N VAL A 216 -7.30 -11.08 -11.10
CA VAL A 216 -8.07 -11.91 -12.01
C VAL A 216 -7.26 -13.14 -12.40
N THR A 217 -7.85 -14.33 -12.28
CA THR A 217 -7.25 -15.62 -12.65
C THR A 217 -7.95 -16.21 -13.86
N TYR A 218 -7.65 -17.49 -14.13
CA TYR A 218 -8.15 -18.25 -15.26
C TYR A 218 -9.66 -18.08 -15.49
N GLY A 219 -10.04 -17.88 -16.75
CA GLY A 219 -11.45 -17.72 -17.14
C GLY A 219 -12.10 -16.40 -16.68
N GLY A 220 -11.31 -15.40 -16.31
CA GLY A 220 -11.82 -14.08 -15.89
C GLY A 220 -12.37 -14.04 -14.46
N LEU A 221 -12.03 -15.03 -13.64
CA LEU A 221 -12.50 -15.13 -12.26
C LEU A 221 -11.72 -14.20 -11.32
N ILE A 222 -12.41 -13.49 -10.43
CA ILE A 222 -11.77 -12.69 -9.38
C ILE A 222 -11.05 -13.61 -8.39
N GLN A 223 -9.72 -13.59 -8.34
CA GLN A 223 -8.92 -14.38 -7.40
C GLN A 223 -8.87 -13.74 -6.01
N GLU A 224 -8.64 -12.44 -5.97
CA GLU A 224 -8.46 -11.68 -4.75
C GLU A 224 -8.87 -10.23 -4.96
N VAL A 225 -9.38 -9.62 -3.92
CA VAL A 225 -9.61 -8.20 -3.80
C VAL A 225 -8.99 -7.74 -2.49
N MET A 226 -8.22 -6.66 -2.54
CA MET A 226 -7.71 -5.95 -1.37
C MET A 226 -8.17 -4.50 -1.45
N LEU A 227 -8.81 -4.02 -0.39
CA LEU A 227 -9.32 -2.65 -0.33
C LEU A 227 -8.89 -2.00 0.97
N THR A 228 -8.41 -0.78 0.85
CA THR A 228 -8.29 0.12 1.99
C THR A 228 -9.48 1.07 1.98
N ILE A 229 -10.50 0.78 2.82
CA ILE A 229 -11.64 1.67 3.01
C ILE A 229 -11.31 2.67 4.12
N TYR A 230 -11.43 3.95 3.81
CA TYR A 230 -11.31 5.01 4.79
C TYR A 230 -12.16 6.18 4.36
N ASP A 231 -12.66 6.89 5.36
CA ASP A 231 -13.15 8.26 5.21
C ASP A 231 -12.12 9.21 5.81
N ALA A 232 -12.08 10.44 5.31
CA ALA A 232 -11.21 11.46 5.84
C ALA A 232 -11.90 12.82 5.80
N LYS A 233 -11.54 13.68 6.76
CA LYS A 233 -12.02 15.06 6.82
C LYS A 233 -10.84 16.04 6.81
N PRO A 234 -10.99 17.25 6.24
CA PRO A 234 -9.97 18.29 6.34
C PRO A 234 -9.55 18.51 7.79
N TYR A 235 -8.25 18.66 8.02
CA TYR A 235 -7.68 18.79 9.35
C TYR A 235 -6.88 20.09 9.50
N ALA A 236 -5.80 20.26 8.75
CA ALA A 236 -4.91 21.42 8.87
C ALA A 236 -4.15 21.69 7.57
N ALA A 237 -3.81 22.95 7.32
CA ALA A 237 -2.83 23.30 6.29
C ALA A 237 -1.43 22.85 6.73
N PHE A 238 -0.67 22.26 5.82
CA PHE A 238 0.64 21.71 6.06
C PHE A 238 1.64 22.28 5.06
N LYS A 239 2.70 22.89 5.58
CA LYS A 239 3.77 23.46 4.77
C LYS A 239 4.63 22.36 4.16
N LEU A 240 4.66 22.29 2.84
CA LEU A 240 5.43 21.29 2.12
C LEU A 240 6.94 21.57 2.22
N LYS A 241 7.71 20.48 2.30
CA LYS A 241 9.15 20.54 2.06
C LYS A 241 9.38 20.71 0.57
N THR A 242 10.36 21.53 0.20
CA THR A 242 10.75 21.64 -1.21
C THR A 242 11.40 20.34 -1.69
N PRO A 243 11.34 20.02 -2.99
CA PRO A 243 12.02 18.84 -3.56
C PRO A 243 13.52 18.79 -3.24
N ASP A 244 14.21 19.93 -3.22
CA ASP A 244 15.62 20.02 -2.80
C ASP A 244 15.82 19.59 -1.33
N THR A 245 14.90 19.98 -0.45
CA THR A 245 14.95 19.60 0.96
C THR A 245 14.69 18.10 1.11
N ALA A 246 13.70 17.55 0.41
CA ALA A 246 13.42 16.12 0.39
C ALA A 246 14.64 15.31 -0.11
N LEU A 247 15.32 15.76 -1.16
CA LEU A 247 16.53 15.11 -1.67
C LEU A 247 17.69 15.15 -0.67
N LYS A 248 17.86 16.25 0.07
CA LYS A 248 18.87 16.34 1.15
C LYS A 248 18.58 15.36 2.28
N ILE A 249 17.31 15.24 2.66
CA ILE A 249 16.87 14.29 3.70
C ILE A 249 17.12 12.85 3.24
N LEU A 250 16.80 12.52 1.98
CA LEU A 250 17.10 11.20 1.40
C LEU A 250 18.61 10.89 1.46
N LYS A 251 19.47 11.83 1.06
CA LYS A 251 20.93 11.63 1.10
C LYS A 251 21.42 11.39 2.53
N ALA A 252 20.99 12.22 3.49
CA ALA A 252 21.35 12.04 4.90
C ALA A 252 20.86 10.70 5.46
N TYR A 253 19.65 10.27 5.07
CA TYR A 253 19.11 8.96 5.43
C TYR A 253 19.96 7.81 4.87
N LEU A 254 20.42 7.91 3.62
CA LEU A 254 21.30 6.89 3.04
C LEU A 254 22.69 6.89 3.67
N ASP A 255 23.27 8.06 3.98
CA ASP A 255 24.55 8.22 4.68
C ASP A 255 24.53 7.61 6.08
N SER A 256 23.37 7.61 6.75
CA SER A 256 23.17 6.95 8.04
C SER A 256 23.08 5.42 7.96
N GLY A 257 23.17 4.85 6.75
CA GLY A 257 22.95 3.42 6.51
C GLY A 257 21.48 3.02 6.53
N GLY A 258 20.57 3.97 6.27
CA GLY A 258 19.12 3.75 6.33
C GLY A 258 18.56 3.70 7.74
N ILE A 259 19.22 4.37 8.69
CA ILE A 259 18.81 4.41 10.11
C ILE A 259 18.34 5.82 10.44
N THR A 260 17.03 5.97 10.67
CA THR A 260 16.52 7.21 11.26
C THR A 260 17.04 7.32 12.70
N PRO A 261 17.74 8.42 13.08
CA PRO A 261 18.20 8.61 14.45
C PRO A 261 17.06 8.56 15.47
N GLU A 262 17.34 8.06 16.66
CA GLU A 262 16.37 8.03 17.75
C GLU A 262 15.85 9.44 18.07
N GLY A 263 14.54 9.58 18.23
CA GLY A 263 13.88 10.86 18.49
C GLY A 263 13.65 11.75 17.26
N GLN A 264 14.06 11.34 16.05
CA GLN A 264 13.73 12.06 14.82
C GLN A 264 12.49 11.46 14.12
N PRO A 265 11.65 12.31 13.48
CA PRO A 265 10.52 11.81 12.70
C PRO A 265 11.05 10.97 11.52
N ARG A 266 10.32 9.90 11.20
CA ARG A 266 10.67 9.05 10.07
C ARG A 266 10.21 9.69 8.77
N GLU A 267 11.15 10.19 7.99
CA GLU A 267 10.84 10.91 6.73
C GLU A 267 11.19 10.13 5.46
N CYS A 268 11.79 8.94 5.60
CA CYS A 268 12.17 8.10 4.48
C CYS A 268 11.74 6.67 4.72
N ILE A 269 11.19 6.03 3.69
CA ILE A 269 10.99 4.59 3.60
C ILE A 269 11.71 4.06 2.37
N ALA A 270 12.42 2.95 2.51
CA ALA A 270 13.08 2.27 1.41
C ALA A 270 12.87 0.77 1.56
N ASN A 271 12.31 0.13 0.53
CA ASN A 271 12.20 -1.31 0.45
C ASN A 271 13.47 -1.85 -0.22
N HIS A 272 14.19 -2.70 0.51
CA HIS A 272 15.28 -3.59 0.07
C HIS A 272 16.03 -3.21 -1.22
N ILE A 273 17.30 -2.80 -1.13
CA ILE A 273 18.38 -3.11 -2.11
C ILE A 273 19.71 -2.67 -1.46
N LEU A 274 20.76 -3.50 -1.57
CA LEU A 274 22.14 -3.03 -1.50
C LEU A 274 22.49 -2.40 -2.83
N PHE A 275 22.75 -1.11 -2.87
CA PHE A 275 23.17 -0.41 -4.09
C PHE A 275 24.44 0.39 -3.86
N LYS A 276 25.18 0.59 -4.94
CA LYS A 276 26.26 1.59 -5.00
C LYS A 276 25.82 2.89 -5.67
N ARG A 277 24.73 2.84 -6.44
CA ARG A 277 24.19 4.00 -7.17
C ARG A 277 22.67 3.97 -7.12
N LEU A 278 22.08 5.08 -6.70
CA LEU A 278 20.66 5.36 -6.77
C LEU A 278 20.44 6.43 -7.85
N ILE A 279 19.73 6.07 -8.91
CA ILE A 279 19.37 7.00 -9.99
C ILE A 279 17.94 7.47 -9.75
N VAL A 280 17.78 8.75 -9.40
CA VAL A 280 16.48 9.38 -9.20
C VAL A 280 15.95 9.83 -10.55
N ARG A 281 14.99 9.08 -11.09
CA ARG A 281 14.38 9.31 -12.41
C ARG A 281 13.06 10.06 -12.37
N ASN A 282 12.40 10.07 -11.22
CA ASN A 282 11.15 10.80 -11.03
C ASN A 282 11.06 11.32 -9.59
N ILE A 283 10.45 12.49 -9.43
CA ILE A 283 10.12 13.08 -8.14
C ILE A 283 8.68 13.58 -8.28
N THR A 284 7.80 13.10 -7.42
CA THR A 284 6.37 13.34 -7.49
C THR A 284 5.84 13.77 -6.14
N LEU A 285 4.93 14.74 -6.14
CA LEU A 285 4.12 15.08 -4.98
C LEU A 285 2.97 14.09 -4.89
N GLU A 286 2.79 13.47 -3.72
CA GLU A 286 1.73 12.49 -3.48
C GLU A 286 1.11 12.72 -2.10
N TYR A 287 -0.09 12.19 -1.88
CA TYR A 287 -0.56 11.96 -0.52
C TYR A 287 -0.14 10.57 -0.07
N PHE A 288 0.04 10.39 1.23
CA PHE A 288 0.30 9.10 1.85
C PHE A 288 -0.77 8.81 2.91
N LEU A 289 -1.44 7.66 2.78
CA LEU A 289 -2.38 7.17 3.79
C LEU A 289 -1.59 6.51 4.94
N GLY A 290 -1.37 7.26 6.00
CA GLY A 290 -0.74 6.81 7.24
C GLY A 290 -1.76 6.26 8.25
N LYS A 291 -1.31 6.08 9.50
CA LYS A 291 -2.15 5.49 10.58
C LYS A 291 -3.35 6.36 10.98
N GLU A 292 -3.20 7.68 10.95
CA GLU A 292 -4.21 8.63 11.45
C GLU A 292 -4.54 9.75 10.47
N TYR A 293 -3.70 9.93 9.44
CA TYR A 293 -3.77 11.05 8.54
C TYR A 293 -3.49 10.62 7.10
N VAL A 294 -4.11 11.33 6.17
CA VAL A 294 -3.67 11.40 4.77
C VAL A 294 -2.84 12.68 4.65
N GLN A 295 -1.53 12.53 4.48
CA GLN A 295 -0.56 13.64 4.50
C GLN A 295 0.18 13.76 3.17
N PRO A 296 0.47 14.98 2.69
CA PRO A 296 1.27 15.16 1.49
C PRO A 296 2.74 14.84 1.75
N VAL A 297 3.41 14.16 0.81
CA VAL A 297 4.81 13.72 0.86
C VAL A 297 5.54 13.96 -0.46
#